data_AF-A0A4Y4XPM3-F1
#
_entry.id   AF-A0A4Y4XPM3-F1
#
_cell.length_a   1.000
_cell.length_b   1.000
_cell.length_c   1.000
_cell.angle_alpha   90.00
_cell.angle_beta   90.00
_cell.angle_gamma   90.00
#
_symmetry.space_group_name_H-M   'P 1'
#
loop_
_entity.id
_entity.type
_entity.pdbx_description
1 polymer ?
#
loop_
_entity_poly.entity_id
_entity_poly.type
_entity_poly.pdbx_seq_one_letter_code
_entity_poly.pdbx_strand_id
1 'polypeptide(L)'
;LFFEIEFKNLDAKKQLAFIKKCKDHAFYLNNLIEKKKHTLNLDEEKIALALSPVGVGAFSRLFDEHFSSLKIPFEEQNLSEEEILALLHNPKRKIRKKSQKAFSK
;
A
#
# COMPACT_ATOMS: atom_id res chain seq x y z
N LEU A 1 12.17 4.00 -12.66
CA LEU A 1 12.23 5.46 -12.42
C LEU A 1 12.91 6.23 -13.55
N PHE A 2 14.24 6.16 -13.70
CA PHE A 2 14.95 6.90 -14.76
C PHE A 2 14.35 6.69 -16.16
N PHE A 3 14.20 5.43 -16.60
CA PHE A 3 13.61 5.10 -17.90
C PHE A 3 12.24 5.75 -18.14
N GLU A 4 11.36 5.72 -17.14
CA GLU A 4 10.00 6.26 -17.26
C GLU A 4 10.00 7.77 -17.43
N ILE A 5 10.88 8.47 -16.72
CA ILE A 5 11.02 9.93 -16.77
C ILE A 5 11.62 10.34 -18.11
N GLU A 6 12.72 9.70 -18.52
CA GLU A 6 13.34 9.96 -19.82
C GLU A 6 12.35 9.70 -20.96
N PHE A 7 11.63 8.57 -20.93
CA PHE A 7 10.63 8.25 -21.93
C PHE A 7 9.53 9.31 -22.01
N LYS A 8 9.01 9.79 -20.86
CA LYS A 8 8.01 10.88 -20.81
C LYS A 8 8.54 12.21 -21.33
N ASN A 9 9.85 12.46 -21.21
CA ASN A 9 10.52 13.68 -21.66
C ASN A 9 10.92 13.66 -23.15
N LEU A 10 10.89 12.50 -23.81
CA LEU A 10 11.09 12.40 -25.26
C LEU A 10 10.03 13.18 -26.04
N ASP A 11 10.40 13.61 -27.25
CA ASP A 11 9.47 14.17 -28.22
C ASP A 11 8.38 13.15 -28.61
N ALA A 12 7.16 13.63 -28.85
CA ALA A 12 5.99 12.80 -29.14
C ALA A 12 6.21 11.87 -30.34
N LYS A 13 6.95 12.33 -31.37
CA LYS A 13 7.29 11.51 -32.54
C LYS A 13 8.15 10.29 -32.17
N LYS A 14 9.12 10.48 -31.27
CA LYS A 14 10.00 9.40 -30.79
C LYS A 14 9.23 8.42 -29.91
N GLN A 15 8.37 8.92 -29.01
CA GLN A 15 7.51 8.08 -28.17
C GLN A 15 6.63 7.16 -29.01
N LEU A 16 5.93 7.71 -30.01
CA LEU A 16 5.07 6.95 -30.92
C LEU A 16 5.86 5.92 -31.74
N ALA A 17 7.07 6.26 -32.17
CA ALA A 17 7.95 5.31 -32.88
C ALA A 17 8.33 4.12 -31.98
N PHE A 18 8.65 4.36 -30.71
CA PHE A 18 8.95 3.30 -29.75
C PHE A 18 7.73 2.44 -29.42
N ILE A 19 6.55 3.05 -29.24
CA ILE A 19 5.28 2.33 -29.02
C ILE A 19 4.98 1.40 -30.19
N LYS A 20 5.17 1.88 -31.43
CA LYS A 20 4.93 1.09 -32.64
C LYS A 20 5.94 -0.06 -32.80
N LYS A 21 7.19 0.13 -32.36
CA LYS A 21 8.25 -0.88 -32.42
C LYS A 21 8.12 -1.94 -31.31
N CYS A 22 7.68 -1.54 -30.12
CA CYS A 22 7.55 -2.38 -28.94
C CYS A 22 6.08 -2.73 -28.68
N LYS A 23 5.45 -3.46 -29.60
CA LYS A 23 4.00 -3.76 -29.56
C LYS A 23 3.57 -4.44 -28.26
N ASP A 24 4.37 -5.37 -27.75
CA ASP A 24 4.07 -6.12 -26.52
C ASP A 24 4.03 -5.23 -25.27
N HIS A 25 4.69 -4.07 -25.32
CA HIS A 25 4.73 -3.09 -24.23
C HIS A 25 4.02 -1.78 -24.59
N ALA A 26 3.32 -1.73 -25.72
CA ALA A 26 2.66 -0.51 -26.21
C ALA A 26 1.67 0.05 -25.18
N PHE A 27 0.92 -0.83 -24.51
CA PHE A 27 -0.01 -0.42 -23.44
C PHE A 27 0.70 0.27 -22.28
N TYR A 28 1.81 -0.30 -21.80
CA TYR A 28 2.60 0.30 -20.72
C TYR A 28 3.18 1.65 -21.13
N LEU A 29 3.74 1.77 -22.33
CA LEU A 29 4.31 3.01 -22.83
C LEU A 29 3.25 4.11 -23.05
N ASN A 30 2.05 3.76 -23.53
CA ASN A 30 0.94 4.71 -23.61
C ASN A 30 0.53 5.23 -22.23
N ASN A 31 0.43 4.34 -21.23
CA ASN A 31 0.13 4.73 -19.85
C ASN A 31 1.19 5.67 -19.25
N LEU A 32 2.46 5.53 -19.64
CA LEU A 32 3.51 6.46 -19.20
C LEU A 32 3.26 7.89 -19.73
N ILE A 33 2.80 8.03 -20.97
CA ILE A 33 2.47 9.33 -21.56
C ILE A 33 1.31 9.98 -20.81
N GLU A 34 0.24 9.24 -20.54
CA GLU A 34 -0.92 9.75 -19.79
C GLU A 34 -0.55 10.21 -18.38
N LYS A 35 0.35 9.48 -17.72
CA LYS A 35 0.83 9.78 -16.36
C LYS A 35 1.85 10.92 -16.30
N LYS A 36 2.29 11.46 -17.44
CA LYS A 36 3.28 12.57 -17.48
C LYS A 36 2.86 13.76 -16.63
N LYS A 37 1.58 14.10 -16.60
CA LYS A 37 1.02 15.21 -15.80
C LYS A 37 1.09 15.00 -14.29
N HIS A 38 1.39 13.78 -13.84
CA HIS A 38 1.48 13.38 -12.43
C HIS A 38 2.88 12.88 -12.06
N THR A 39 3.89 13.11 -12.90
CA THR A 39 5.26 12.66 -12.66
C THR A 39 6.13 13.88 -12.37
N LEU A 40 6.91 13.81 -11.29
CA LEU A 40 7.87 14.86 -10.93
C LEU A 40 9.16 14.74 -11.76
N ASN A 41 10.11 15.66 -11.56
CA ASN A 41 11.42 15.53 -12.18
C ASN A 41 12.25 14.41 -11.50
N LEU A 42 13.36 14.02 -12.12
CA LEU A 42 14.16 12.88 -11.66
C LEU A 42 14.68 13.03 -10.23
N ASP A 43 15.09 14.23 -9.83
CA ASP A 43 15.67 14.45 -8.51
C ASP A 43 14.58 14.44 -7.43
N GLU A 44 13.42 15.02 -7.71
CA GLU A 44 12.24 14.96 -6.84
C GLU A 44 11.75 13.52 -6.64
N GLU A 45 11.66 12.73 -7.72
CA GLU A 45 11.23 11.33 -7.63
C GLU A 45 12.24 10.46 -6.86
N LYS A 46 13.55 10.74 -6.98
CA LYS A 46 14.57 10.06 -6.17
C LYS A 46 14.41 10.36 -4.68
N ILE A 47 14.14 11.62 -4.33
CA ILE A 47 13.89 12.02 -2.94
C ILE A 47 12.63 11.33 -2.42
N ALA A 48 11.54 11.36 -3.19
CA ALA A 48 10.28 10.69 -2.82
C ALA A 48 10.49 9.18 -2.59
N LEU A 49 11.25 8.51 -3.48
CA LEU A 49 11.59 7.10 -3.35
C LEU A 49 12.44 6.84 -2.10
N ALA A 50 13.46 7.67 -1.85
CA ALA A 50 14.32 7.54 -0.67
C ALA A 50 13.56 7.73 0.65
N LEU A 51 12.55 8.61 0.66
CA LEU A 51 11.68 8.85 1.82
C LEU A 51 10.57 7.81 1.95
N SER A 52 10.26 7.02 0.92
CA SER A 52 9.17 6.04 0.94
C SER A 52 9.20 5.06 2.13
N PRO A 53 10.35 4.55 2.61
CA PRO A 53 10.39 3.63 3.75
C PRO A 53 10.16 4.29 5.10
N VAL A 54 10.37 5.61 5.19
CA VAL A 54 10.26 6.42 6.42
C VAL A 54 9.07 7.39 6.41
N GLY A 55 8.35 7.44 5.30
CA GLY A 55 7.15 8.25 5.12
C GLY A 55 5.88 7.50 5.56
N VAL A 56 4.78 7.69 4.82
CA VAL A 56 3.48 7.07 5.14
C VAL A 56 3.57 5.55 5.30
N GLY A 57 4.39 4.88 4.50
CA GLY A 57 4.58 3.43 4.58
C GLY A 57 5.13 2.95 5.93
N ALA A 58 5.94 3.77 6.62
CA ALA A 58 6.43 3.45 7.96
C ALA A 58 5.30 3.39 8.98
N PHE A 59 4.34 4.32 8.90
CA PHE A 59 3.18 4.34 9.81
C PHE A 59 2.22 3.18 9.52
N SER A 60 1.96 2.86 8.24
CA SER A 60 1.19 1.68 7.87
C SER A 60 1.83 0.41 8.42
N ARG A 61 3.14 0.26 8.23
CA ARG A 61 3.88 -0.88 8.77
C ARG A 61 3.84 -0.94 10.30
N LEU A 62 4.03 0.18 10.97
CA LEU A 62 3.94 0.27 12.43
C LEU A 62 2.55 -0.15 12.92
N PHE A 63 1.50 0.30 12.25
CA PHE A 63 0.13 -0.07 12.56
C PHE A 63 -0.07 -1.59 12.39
N ASP A 64 0.30 -2.14 11.24
CA ASP A 64 0.15 -3.57 10.94
C ASP A 64 0.94 -4.44 11.93
N GLU A 65 2.19 -4.07 12.24
CA GLU A 65 3.04 -4.78 13.19
C GLU A 65 2.48 -4.66 14.62
N HIS A 66 2.01 -3.48 15.02
CA HIS A 66 1.38 -3.28 16.33
C HIS A 66 0.17 -4.19 16.50
N PHE A 67 -0.77 -4.17 15.55
CA PHE A 67 -1.99 -4.97 15.58
C PHE A 67 -1.71 -6.48 15.54
N SER A 68 -0.77 -6.91 14.68
CA SER A 68 -0.33 -8.32 14.61
C SER A 68 0.32 -8.80 15.92
N SER A 69 0.97 -7.90 16.64
CA SER A 69 1.62 -8.22 17.92
C SER A 69 0.68 -8.24 19.13
N LEU A 70 -0.57 -7.78 18.97
CA LEU A 70 -1.51 -7.66 20.09
C LEU A 70 -1.75 -9.01 20.76
N LYS A 71 -1.72 -8.99 22.10
CA LYS A 71 -2.08 -10.09 22.98
C LYS A 71 -3.10 -9.57 23.97
N ILE A 72 -4.36 -9.91 23.73
CA ILE A 72 -5.49 -9.34 24.46
C ILE A 72 -5.96 -10.38 25.47
N PRO A 73 -5.88 -10.07 26.79
CA PRO A 73 -6.37 -10.96 27.82
C PRO A 73 -7.88 -11.15 27.69
N PHE A 74 -8.30 -12.39 27.47
CA PHE A 74 -9.70 -12.75 27.37
C PHE A 74 -9.93 -14.09 28.06
N GLU A 75 -10.62 -14.05 29.21
CA GLU A 75 -10.83 -15.24 30.05
C GLU A 75 -9.50 -15.77 30.59
N GLU A 76 -9.16 -17.02 30.32
CA GLU A 76 -7.93 -17.67 30.80
C GLU A 76 -6.83 -17.71 29.73
N GLN A 77 -7.02 -16.99 28.62
CA GLN A 77 -6.11 -16.99 27.47
C GLN A 77 -5.80 -15.58 26.96
N ASN A 78 -4.71 -15.46 26.22
CA ASN A 78 -4.37 -14.26 25.46
C ASN A 78 -4.66 -14.50 23.99
N LEU A 79 -5.58 -13.70 23.44
CA LEU A 79 -6.00 -13.79 22.05
C LEU A 79 -5.25 -12.79 21.17
N SER A 80 -5.03 -13.16 19.91
CA SER A 80 -4.65 -12.21 18.85
C SER A 80 -5.80 -11.26 18.53
N GLU A 81 -5.49 -10.22 17.75
CA GLU A 81 -6.52 -9.33 17.18
C GLU A 81 -7.58 -10.12 16.41
N GLU A 82 -7.16 -10.97 15.47
CA GLU A 82 -8.09 -11.74 14.63
C GLU A 82 -8.97 -12.67 15.46
N GLU A 83 -8.39 -13.33 16.47
CA GLU A 83 -9.11 -14.24 17.35
C GLU A 83 -10.19 -13.52 18.17
N ILE A 84 -9.87 -12.35 18.75
CA ILE A 84 -10.86 -11.61 19.53
C ILE A 84 -11.94 -10.97 18.65
N LEU A 85 -11.59 -10.55 17.44
CA LEU A 85 -12.56 -10.02 16.46
C LEU A 85 -13.48 -11.13 15.95
N ALA A 86 -12.99 -12.37 15.78
CA ALA A 86 -13.82 -13.51 15.41
C ALA A 86 -14.93 -13.79 16.46
N LEU A 87 -14.66 -13.53 17.75
CA LEU A 87 -15.66 -13.67 18.81
C LEU A 87 -16.83 -12.68 18.70
N LEU A 88 -16.71 -11.61 17.91
CA LEU A 88 -17.82 -10.69 17.61
C LEU A 88 -18.90 -11.36 16.77
N HIS A 89 -18.63 -12.50 16.13
CA HIS A 89 -19.61 -13.28 15.38
C HIS A 89 -20.15 -14.48 16.15
N ASN A 90 -19.74 -14.66 17.42
CA ASN A 90 -20.18 -15.79 18.24
C ASN A 90 -21.70 -15.78 18.45
N PRO A 91 -22.41 -16.93 18.40
CA PRO A 91 -23.86 -16.99 18.60
C PRO A 91 -24.31 -16.44 19.96
N LYS A 92 -23.49 -16.57 21.01
CA LYS A 92 -23.79 -16.11 22.37
C LYS A 92 -23.53 -14.60 22.51
N ARG A 93 -24.60 -13.81 22.70
CA ARG A 93 -24.51 -12.34 22.88
C ARG A 93 -23.57 -11.90 24.01
N LYS A 94 -23.50 -12.67 25.11
CA LYS A 94 -22.61 -12.37 26.23
C LYS A 94 -21.13 -12.38 25.81
N ILE A 95 -20.74 -13.35 24.97
CA ILE A 95 -19.37 -13.49 24.46
C ILE A 95 -19.03 -12.32 23.53
N ARG A 96 -19.94 -11.96 22.62
CA ARG A 96 -19.76 -10.78 21.74
C ARG A 96 -19.53 -9.48 22.52
N LYS A 97 -20.36 -9.22 23.55
CA LYS A 97 -20.22 -8.01 24.38
C LYS A 97 -18.90 -8.00 25.15
N LYS A 98 -18.48 -9.16 25.67
CA LYS A 98 -17.26 -9.28 26.48
C LYS A 98 -16.02 -9.09 25.61
N SER A 99 -15.98 -9.72 24.43
CA SER A 99 -14.86 -9.61 23.46
C SER A 99 -14.70 -8.19 22.95
N GLN A 100 -15.80 -7.53 22.55
CA GLN A 100 -15.77 -6.11 22.17
C GLN A 100 -15.16 -5.23 23.27
N LYS A 101 -15.63 -5.40 24.52
CA LYS A 101 -15.11 -4.64 25.66
C LYS A 101 -13.65 -4.92 25.96
N ALA A 102 -13.17 -6.14 25.73
CA ALA A 102 -11.78 -6.51 25.95
C ALA A 102 -10.87 -5.97 24.84
N PHE A 103 -11.35 -5.90 23.59
CA PHE A 103 -10.61 -5.33 22.47
C PHE A 103 -10.50 -3.80 22.53
N SER A 104 -11.56 -3.11 22.95
CA SER A 104 -11.63 -1.64 22.93
C SER A 104 -11.19 -0.96 24.23
N LYS A 105 -10.53 -1.68 25.13
CA LYS A 105 -10.12 -1.17 26.46
C LYS A 105 -8.72 -0.62 26.41
#